data_AF-A0A925FSP7-F1
#
_entry.id   AF-A0A925FSP7-F1
#
_cell.length_a   1.000
_cell.length_b   1.000
_cell.length_c   1.000
_cell.angle_alpha   90.00
_cell.angle_beta   90.00
_cell.angle_gamma   90.00
#
_symmetry.space_group_name_H-M   'P 1'
#
loop_
_entity.id
_entity.type
_entity.pdbx_description
1 polymer ?
#
loop_
_entity_poly.entity_id
_entity_poly.type
_entity_poly.pdbx_seq_one_letter_code
_entity_poly.pdbx_strand_id
1 'polypeptide(L)'
;MTKTILLIGAGKSATVLINYLEEQASQNDWQLVIADYNPLLAASKITKPSYAKAVALDVANGAERTKLIAAADIVISLLPPVLHFIIAKDCIQYRKNLLTASYVDDNMRSLENEIEKEGLLFLCEMGLDPGIDHMSAMKLLNHIRSEGGHVSSFRSHCGGLVAPESDDNPWRYKISWNPRNVVFAGKAGATFRENGAMRMVEYKELFDANRVVNLPELGYLAWYPNRDSLSYTSIYGLTDAETFVRTTLRFPEFCFGWKHIIDLKLTDETPAYNTAGMSLREFFRLHFEKHGFSD
;
A
#
# COMPACT_ATOMS: atom_id res chain seq x y z
N MET A 1 21.99 16.88 -22.21
CA MET A 1 21.06 17.40 -21.19
C MET A 1 21.04 16.41 -20.04
N THR A 2 21.31 16.88 -18.84
CA THR A 2 21.25 16.11 -17.58
C THR A 2 19.82 15.58 -17.39
N LYS A 3 19.67 14.30 -17.07
CA LYS A 3 18.36 13.67 -16.89
C LYS A 3 17.76 14.05 -15.53
N THR A 4 16.45 14.26 -15.48
CA THR A 4 15.75 14.67 -14.26
C THR A 4 14.71 13.65 -13.81
N ILE A 5 14.80 13.22 -12.56
CA ILE A 5 13.81 12.37 -11.88
C ILE A 5 12.97 13.27 -10.97
N LEU A 6 11.66 13.26 -11.13
CA LEU A 6 10.72 13.90 -10.20
C LEU A 6 10.14 12.84 -9.26
N LEU A 7 10.45 12.93 -7.98
CA LEU A 7 9.83 12.12 -6.93
C LEU A 7 8.80 12.97 -6.19
N ILE A 8 7.54 12.57 -6.25
CA ILE A 8 6.43 13.24 -5.56
C ILE A 8 6.04 12.44 -4.32
N GLY A 9 6.23 13.04 -3.15
CA GLY A 9 5.99 12.46 -1.84
C GLY A 9 7.29 12.08 -1.12
N ALA A 10 7.54 12.73 0.02
CA ALA A 10 8.69 12.51 0.89
C ALA A 10 8.27 11.84 2.22
N GLY A 11 7.20 11.03 2.22
CA GLY A 11 6.74 10.27 3.39
C GLY A 11 7.75 9.24 3.90
N LYS A 12 7.42 8.50 4.98
CA LYS A 12 8.35 7.55 5.62
C LYS A 12 9.00 6.56 4.64
N SER A 13 8.21 5.96 3.76
CA SER A 13 8.69 4.96 2.78
C SER A 13 9.62 5.54 1.71
N ALA A 14 9.62 6.86 1.48
CA ALA A 14 10.43 7.49 0.46
C ALA A 14 11.92 7.55 0.82
N THR A 15 12.28 7.46 2.10
CA THR A 15 13.67 7.69 2.55
C THR A 15 14.67 6.73 1.89
N VAL A 16 14.35 5.43 1.84
CA VAL A 16 15.24 4.43 1.22
C VAL A 16 15.37 4.67 -0.30
N LEU A 17 14.25 5.01 -0.96
CA LEU A 17 14.25 5.33 -2.38
C LEU A 17 15.05 6.60 -2.67
N ILE A 18 14.90 7.66 -1.86
CA ILE A 18 15.66 8.91 -2.00
C ILE A 18 17.15 8.62 -1.93
N ASN A 19 17.61 7.89 -0.91
CA ASN A 19 19.02 7.54 -0.77
C ASN A 19 19.53 6.75 -1.99
N TYR A 20 18.75 5.76 -2.46
CA TYR A 20 19.10 5.00 -3.66
C TYR A 20 19.19 5.90 -4.90
N LEU A 21 18.21 6.79 -5.11
CA LEU A 21 18.18 7.70 -6.25
C LEU A 21 19.29 8.75 -6.18
N GLU A 22 19.67 9.23 -5.00
CA GLU A 22 20.83 10.12 -4.82
C GLU A 22 22.14 9.44 -5.22
N GLU A 23 22.32 8.16 -4.85
CA GLU A 23 23.45 7.36 -5.31
C GLU A 23 23.46 7.23 -6.82
N GLN A 24 22.34 6.82 -7.42
CA GLN A 24 22.23 6.67 -8.87
C GLN A 24 22.41 8.00 -9.61
N ALA A 25 21.87 9.09 -9.08
CA ALA A 25 22.01 10.42 -9.67
C ALA A 25 23.47 10.89 -9.68
N SER A 26 24.21 10.62 -8.60
CA SER A 26 25.64 10.93 -8.55
C SER A 26 26.50 10.12 -9.51
N GLN A 27 26.11 8.87 -9.80
CA GLN A 27 26.85 7.97 -10.70
C GLN A 27 26.55 8.22 -12.19
N ASN A 28 25.34 8.69 -12.50
CA ASN A 28 24.85 8.82 -13.87
C ASN A 28 24.66 10.29 -14.32
N ASP A 29 25.09 11.26 -13.51
CA ASP A 29 24.86 12.70 -13.72
C ASP A 29 23.36 12.99 -13.97
N TRP A 30 22.52 12.61 -13.00
CA TRP A 30 21.10 12.95 -12.98
C TRP A 30 20.80 14.01 -11.93
N GLN A 31 19.61 14.60 -12.03
CA GLN A 31 19.06 15.51 -11.04
C GLN A 31 17.79 14.92 -10.45
N LEU A 32 17.73 14.84 -9.13
CA LEU A 32 16.56 14.41 -8.37
C LEU A 32 15.82 15.63 -7.84
N VAL A 33 14.56 15.76 -8.21
CA VAL A 33 13.64 16.77 -7.65
C VAL A 33 12.68 16.06 -6.72
N ILE A 34 12.73 16.37 -5.44
CA ILE A 34 11.86 15.78 -4.41
C ILE A 34 10.79 16.81 -4.07
N ALA A 35 9.56 16.53 -4.48
CA ALA A 35 8.41 17.39 -4.29
C ALA A 35 7.54 16.87 -3.13
N ASP A 36 7.26 17.71 -2.15
CA ASP A 36 6.35 17.39 -1.05
C ASP A 36 5.58 18.65 -0.62
N TYR A 37 4.41 18.47 0.00
CA TYR A 37 3.66 19.59 0.59
C TYR A 37 4.51 20.30 1.66
N ASN A 38 5.30 19.55 2.41
CA ASN A 38 6.31 20.08 3.32
C ASN A 38 7.72 19.98 2.69
N PRO A 39 8.23 21.05 2.05
CA PRO A 39 9.56 21.03 1.44
C PRO A 39 10.69 20.81 2.46
N LEU A 40 10.49 21.15 3.73
CA LEU A 40 11.49 20.90 4.78
C LEU A 40 11.64 19.41 5.08
N LEU A 41 10.54 18.64 5.01
CA LEU A 41 10.58 17.19 5.15
C LEU A 41 11.35 16.54 3.99
N ALA A 42 11.14 17.03 2.76
CA ALA A 42 11.92 16.59 1.61
C ALA A 42 13.40 16.97 1.75
N ALA A 43 13.68 18.22 2.14
CA ALA A 43 15.04 18.72 2.32
C ALA A 43 15.81 17.96 3.42
N SER A 44 15.15 17.59 4.52
CA SER A 44 15.79 16.85 5.62
C SER A 44 16.24 15.44 5.23
N LYS A 45 15.82 14.93 4.05
CA LYS A 45 16.18 13.62 3.53
C LYS A 45 17.27 13.66 2.45
N ILE A 46 17.67 14.85 2.03
CA ILE A 46 18.72 15.04 1.02
C ILE A 46 20.08 14.92 1.70
N THR A 47 20.91 14.01 1.20
CA THR A 47 22.30 13.83 1.65
C THR A 47 23.31 14.30 0.61
N LYS A 48 22.89 14.46 -0.66
CA LYS A 48 23.72 14.87 -1.79
C LYS A 48 23.12 16.08 -2.52
N PRO A 49 23.23 17.29 -1.97
CA PRO A 49 22.57 18.49 -2.52
C PRO A 49 23.05 18.90 -3.93
N SER A 50 24.19 18.39 -4.41
CA SER A 50 24.65 18.59 -5.79
C SER A 50 23.80 17.85 -6.83
N TYR A 51 23.09 16.79 -6.42
CA TYR A 51 22.31 15.91 -7.30
C TYR A 51 20.84 15.87 -6.93
N ALA A 52 20.43 16.52 -5.83
CA ALA A 52 19.06 16.52 -5.35
C ALA A 52 18.64 17.89 -4.82
N LYS A 53 17.38 18.26 -5.07
CA LYS A 53 16.75 19.45 -4.48
C LYS A 53 15.33 19.16 -4.02
N ALA A 54 14.93 19.81 -2.94
CA ALA A 54 13.58 19.77 -2.42
C ALA A 54 12.75 20.94 -2.97
N VAL A 55 11.48 20.68 -3.31
CA VAL A 55 10.53 21.70 -3.76
C VAL A 55 9.20 21.54 -3.05
N ALA A 56 8.51 22.65 -2.81
CA ALA A 56 7.15 22.63 -2.29
C ALA A 56 6.19 22.26 -3.42
N LEU A 57 5.29 21.31 -3.18
CA LEU A 57 4.22 21.00 -4.11
C LEU A 57 2.94 20.64 -3.35
N ASP A 58 1.93 21.50 -3.49
CA ASP A 58 0.55 21.06 -3.35
C ASP A 58 0.12 20.39 -4.66
N VAL A 59 -0.16 19.10 -4.60
CA VAL A 59 -0.55 18.29 -5.76
C VAL A 59 -1.89 18.76 -6.35
N ALA A 60 -2.73 19.45 -5.58
CA ALA A 60 -3.94 20.09 -6.10
C ALA A 60 -3.64 21.32 -6.98
N ASN A 61 -2.46 21.95 -6.83
CA ASN A 61 -2.03 23.06 -7.67
C ASN A 61 -1.57 22.56 -9.04
N GLY A 62 -2.50 22.58 -10.00
CA GLY A 62 -2.23 22.12 -11.38
C GLY A 62 -1.11 22.87 -12.09
N ALA A 63 -0.93 24.16 -11.85
CA ALA A 63 0.10 24.95 -12.54
C ALA A 63 1.52 24.51 -12.11
N GLU A 64 1.78 24.38 -10.80
CA GLU A 64 3.08 23.91 -10.32
C GLU A 64 3.29 22.42 -10.61
N ARG A 65 2.25 21.58 -10.46
CA ARG A 65 2.33 20.14 -10.75
C ARG A 65 2.74 19.88 -12.20
N THR A 66 2.02 20.48 -13.16
CA THR A 66 2.31 20.32 -14.60
C THR A 66 3.67 20.86 -14.99
N LYS A 67 4.08 22.01 -14.43
CA LYS A 67 5.42 22.59 -14.64
C LYS A 67 6.54 21.64 -14.20
N LEU A 68 6.42 21.03 -13.02
CA LEU A 68 7.41 20.07 -12.53
C LEU A 68 7.42 18.79 -13.38
N ILE A 69 6.25 18.25 -13.72
CA ILE A 69 6.12 17.04 -14.56
C ILE A 69 6.71 17.29 -15.95
N ALA A 70 6.41 18.43 -16.58
CA ALA A 70 6.92 18.77 -17.91
C ALA A 70 8.46 18.85 -17.95
N ALA A 71 9.08 19.32 -16.86
CA ALA A 71 10.53 19.46 -16.73
C ALA A 71 11.27 18.13 -16.41
N ALA A 72 10.56 17.09 -16.01
CA ALA A 72 11.15 15.79 -15.68
C ALA A 72 11.34 14.91 -16.91
N ASP A 73 12.24 13.92 -16.83
CA ASP A 73 12.33 12.80 -17.77
C ASP A 73 11.47 11.60 -17.30
N ILE A 74 11.36 11.40 -15.99
CA ILE A 74 10.55 10.35 -15.36
C ILE A 74 9.94 10.86 -14.07
N VAL A 75 8.72 10.40 -13.78
CA VAL A 75 7.95 10.76 -12.58
C VAL A 75 7.75 9.52 -11.71
N ILE A 76 7.99 9.66 -10.42
CA ILE A 76 7.71 8.64 -9.40
C ILE A 76 6.73 9.23 -8.40
N SER A 77 5.59 8.56 -8.18
CA SER A 77 4.60 8.98 -7.19
C SER A 77 4.55 8.02 -6.00
N LEU A 78 4.91 8.52 -4.82
CA LEU A 78 4.75 7.85 -3.52
C LEU A 78 3.64 8.48 -2.67
N LEU A 79 2.66 9.09 -3.33
CA LEU A 79 1.47 9.65 -2.71
C LEU A 79 0.40 8.59 -2.39
N PRO A 80 -0.65 8.94 -1.61
CA PRO A 80 -1.84 8.12 -1.50
C PRO A 80 -2.44 7.76 -2.87
N PRO A 81 -2.98 6.53 -3.05
CA PRO A 81 -3.45 6.03 -4.34
C PRO A 81 -4.42 6.95 -5.09
N VAL A 82 -5.33 7.61 -4.37
CA VAL A 82 -6.33 8.53 -4.92
C VAL A 82 -5.74 9.73 -5.67
N LEU A 83 -4.47 10.07 -5.42
CA LEU A 83 -3.79 11.18 -6.08
C LEU A 83 -3.00 10.76 -7.33
N HIS A 84 -2.84 9.46 -7.59
CA HIS A 84 -2.07 8.99 -8.75
C HIS A 84 -2.72 9.36 -10.07
N PHE A 85 -4.06 9.33 -10.15
CA PHE A 85 -4.79 9.58 -11.39
C PHE A 85 -4.56 11.00 -11.97
N ILE A 86 -4.47 12.02 -11.11
CA ILE A 86 -4.20 13.39 -11.58
C ILE A 86 -2.75 13.57 -12.05
N ILE A 87 -1.80 12.85 -11.45
CA ILE A 87 -0.40 12.82 -11.89
C ILE A 87 -0.28 12.06 -13.21
N ALA A 88 -0.98 10.94 -13.34
CA ALA A 88 -1.02 10.11 -14.54
C ALA A 88 -1.51 10.89 -15.77
N LYS A 89 -2.61 11.66 -15.62
CA LYS A 89 -3.13 12.51 -16.69
C LYS A 89 -2.13 13.58 -17.14
N ASP A 90 -1.46 14.25 -16.20
CA ASP A 90 -0.41 15.20 -16.53
C ASP A 90 0.79 14.48 -17.21
N CYS A 91 1.17 13.30 -16.73
CA CYS A 91 2.25 12.52 -17.36
C CYS A 91 1.91 12.15 -18.80
N ILE A 92 0.67 11.78 -19.11
CA ILE A 92 0.22 11.55 -20.50
C ILE A 92 0.32 12.85 -21.32
N GLN A 93 -0.24 13.95 -20.80
CA GLN A 93 -0.22 15.25 -21.48
C GLN A 93 1.21 15.72 -21.83
N TYR A 94 2.17 15.50 -20.93
CA TYR A 94 3.56 15.91 -21.12
C TYR A 94 4.48 14.77 -21.57
N ARG A 95 3.93 13.61 -21.93
CA ARG A 95 4.63 12.42 -22.40
C ARG A 95 5.76 11.96 -21.47
N LYS A 96 5.43 11.76 -20.20
CA LYS A 96 6.35 11.32 -19.14
C LYS A 96 6.00 9.91 -18.69
N ASN A 97 7.01 9.10 -18.45
CA ASN A 97 6.85 7.80 -17.81
C ASN A 97 6.52 7.98 -16.32
N LEU A 98 5.71 7.06 -15.77
CA LEU A 98 5.22 7.12 -14.39
C LEU A 98 5.48 5.81 -13.65
N LEU A 99 6.07 5.91 -12.46
CA LEU A 99 6.23 4.78 -11.53
C LEU A 99 5.42 5.03 -10.26
N THR A 100 4.72 4.01 -9.77
CA THR A 100 4.00 4.05 -8.47
C THR A 100 4.16 2.74 -7.69
N ALA A 101 3.98 2.81 -6.38
CA ALA A 101 3.99 1.64 -5.48
C ALA A 101 2.59 1.29 -4.98
N SER A 102 1.55 1.52 -5.79
CA SER A 102 0.15 1.31 -5.42
C SER A 102 -0.57 0.40 -6.41
N TYR A 103 -1.65 -0.22 -5.95
CA TYR A 103 -2.58 -1.01 -6.76
C TYR A 103 -3.11 -0.21 -7.95
N VAL A 104 -3.33 -0.89 -9.08
CA VAL A 104 -4.00 -0.31 -10.25
C VAL A 104 -5.52 -0.33 -10.07
N ASP A 105 -6.11 0.84 -9.87
CA ASP A 105 -7.58 1.03 -9.80
C ASP A 105 -8.21 1.28 -11.18
N ASP A 106 -9.54 1.34 -11.24
CA ASP A 106 -10.29 1.51 -12.50
C ASP A 106 -9.98 2.84 -13.20
N ASN A 107 -9.68 3.90 -12.44
CA ASN A 107 -9.29 5.18 -13.01
C ASN A 107 -7.94 5.06 -13.72
N MET A 108 -6.96 4.42 -13.10
CA MET A 108 -5.67 4.14 -13.74
C MET A 108 -5.82 3.23 -14.96
N ARG A 109 -6.66 2.18 -14.90
CA ARG A 109 -6.93 1.29 -16.05
C ARG A 109 -7.56 2.04 -17.22
N SER A 110 -8.43 3.01 -16.94
CA SER A 110 -9.10 3.78 -18.00
C SER A 110 -8.13 4.55 -18.92
N LEU A 111 -6.89 4.76 -18.48
CA LEU A 111 -5.85 5.47 -19.23
C LEU A 111 -5.02 4.56 -20.16
N GLU A 112 -5.24 3.25 -20.15
CA GLU A 112 -4.43 2.26 -20.89
C GLU A 112 -4.26 2.62 -22.37
N ASN A 113 -5.36 2.90 -23.08
CA ASN A 113 -5.33 3.27 -24.50
C ASN A 113 -4.51 4.55 -24.77
N GLU A 114 -4.57 5.53 -23.86
CA GLU A 114 -3.82 6.79 -24.01
C GLU A 114 -2.32 6.57 -23.75
N ILE A 115 -1.99 5.74 -22.75
CA ILE A 115 -0.61 5.35 -22.43
C ILE A 115 0.02 4.61 -23.60
N GLU A 116 -0.69 3.63 -24.17
CA GLU A 116 -0.22 2.86 -25.34
C GLU A 116 -0.03 3.74 -26.57
N LYS A 117 -1.02 4.60 -26.86
CA LYS A 117 -0.97 5.52 -28.02
C LYS A 117 0.22 6.46 -27.96
N GLU A 118 0.55 7.00 -26.80
CA GLU A 118 1.68 7.91 -26.62
C GLU A 118 3.02 7.17 -26.39
N GLY A 119 3.01 5.83 -26.34
CA GLY A 119 4.20 4.99 -26.17
C GLY A 119 4.86 5.16 -24.79
N LEU A 120 4.06 5.39 -23.74
CA LEU A 120 4.55 5.65 -22.39
C LEU A 120 4.61 4.37 -21.54
N LEU A 121 5.55 4.34 -20.60
CA LEU A 121 5.66 3.28 -19.61
C LEU A 121 5.09 3.75 -18.26
N PHE A 122 3.99 3.12 -17.86
CA PHE A 122 3.38 3.32 -16.55
C PHE A 122 3.54 2.03 -15.74
N LEU A 123 4.45 2.05 -14.76
CA LEU A 123 4.76 0.89 -13.94
C LEU A 123 4.22 1.10 -12.53
N CYS A 124 3.07 0.50 -12.26
CA CYS A 124 2.43 0.52 -10.94
C CYS A 124 2.85 -0.71 -10.13
N GLU A 125 2.32 -0.85 -8.91
CA GLU A 125 2.53 -2.04 -8.08
C GLU A 125 4.03 -2.35 -7.84
N MET A 126 4.89 -1.32 -7.75
CA MET A 126 6.34 -1.47 -7.52
C MET A 126 6.74 -1.27 -6.05
N GLY A 127 6.06 -1.96 -5.14
CA GLY A 127 6.33 -1.93 -3.70
C GLY A 127 6.75 -3.29 -3.14
N LEU A 128 6.37 -3.55 -1.88
CA LEU A 128 6.51 -4.85 -1.24
C LEU A 128 5.33 -5.77 -1.59
N ASP A 129 4.13 -5.31 -1.24
CA ASP A 129 2.84 -5.93 -1.51
C ASP A 129 1.84 -4.79 -1.72
N PRO A 130 1.57 -4.39 -2.98
CA PRO A 130 1.92 -5.09 -4.22
C PRO A 130 3.33 -4.76 -4.74
N GLY A 131 4.05 -5.76 -5.25
CA GLY A 131 5.33 -5.64 -5.98
C GLY A 131 6.24 -6.86 -5.87
N ILE A 132 7.09 -6.91 -4.83
CA ILE A 132 7.97 -8.06 -4.60
C ILE A 132 7.17 -9.37 -4.50
N ASP A 133 5.95 -9.33 -3.94
CA ASP A 133 5.05 -10.47 -3.91
C ASP A 133 4.69 -10.97 -5.33
N HIS A 134 4.43 -10.08 -6.30
CA HIS A 134 4.21 -10.44 -7.70
C HIS A 134 5.45 -11.07 -8.33
N MET A 135 6.61 -10.43 -8.16
CA MET A 135 7.86 -10.89 -8.76
C MET A 135 8.26 -12.28 -8.24
N SER A 136 8.15 -12.50 -6.93
CA SER A 136 8.45 -13.77 -6.29
C SER A 136 7.44 -14.86 -6.65
N ALA A 137 6.14 -14.54 -6.66
CA ALA A 137 5.09 -15.46 -7.10
C ALA A 137 5.31 -15.90 -8.55
N MET A 138 5.45 -14.96 -9.49
CA MET A 138 5.61 -15.28 -10.91
C MET A 138 6.90 -16.07 -11.19
N LYS A 139 8.00 -15.79 -10.47
CA LYS A 139 9.23 -16.58 -10.58
C LYS A 139 8.98 -18.05 -10.21
N LEU A 140 8.30 -18.30 -9.09
CA LEU A 140 7.97 -19.65 -8.63
C LEU A 140 7.01 -20.35 -9.61
N LEU A 141 5.96 -19.66 -10.03
CA LEU A 141 4.96 -20.21 -10.95
C LEU A 141 5.57 -20.57 -12.31
N ASN A 142 6.43 -19.71 -12.85
CA ASN A 142 7.11 -19.98 -14.12
C ASN A 142 8.05 -21.17 -14.01
N HIS A 143 8.76 -21.31 -12.88
CA HIS A 143 9.62 -22.47 -12.64
C HIS A 143 8.81 -23.77 -12.59
N ILE A 144 7.73 -23.84 -11.81
CA ILE A 144 6.85 -25.02 -11.72
C ILE A 144 6.31 -25.39 -13.12
N ARG A 145 5.84 -24.39 -13.89
CA ARG A 145 5.35 -24.60 -15.26
C ARG A 145 6.43 -25.14 -16.20
N SER A 146 7.67 -24.65 -16.08
CA SER A 146 8.79 -25.11 -16.91
C SER A 146 9.14 -26.58 -16.69
N GLU A 147 8.79 -27.13 -15.52
CA GLU A 147 8.94 -28.54 -15.18
C GLU A 147 7.68 -29.37 -15.49
N GLY A 148 6.70 -28.80 -16.18
CA GLY A 148 5.42 -29.45 -16.50
C GLY A 148 4.47 -29.56 -15.30
N GLY A 149 4.76 -28.88 -14.20
CA GLY A 149 3.94 -28.88 -12.99
C GLY A 149 2.67 -28.04 -13.13
N HIS A 150 1.65 -28.39 -12.35
CA HIS A 150 0.40 -27.67 -12.23
C HIS A 150 0.18 -27.21 -10.78
N VAL A 151 -0.25 -25.96 -10.59
CA VAL A 151 -0.46 -25.37 -9.27
C VAL A 151 -1.94 -25.44 -8.91
N SER A 152 -2.29 -26.37 -8.01
CA SER A 152 -3.66 -26.55 -7.51
C SER A 152 -4.02 -25.62 -6.34
N SER A 153 -3.02 -25.09 -5.61
CA SER A 153 -3.22 -24.23 -4.45
C SER A 153 -2.15 -23.15 -4.37
N PHE A 154 -2.59 -21.89 -4.25
CA PHE A 154 -1.76 -20.72 -4.05
C PHE A 154 -2.19 -19.95 -2.81
N ARG A 155 -1.26 -19.75 -1.87
CA ARG A 155 -1.41 -18.90 -0.69
C ARG A 155 -0.23 -17.94 -0.61
N SER A 156 -0.49 -16.64 -0.58
CA SER A 156 0.53 -15.62 -0.38
C SER A 156 0.28 -14.89 0.94
N HIS A 157 1.28 -14.91 1.82
CA HIS A 157 1.23 -14.32 3.15
C HIS A 157 2.29 -13.22 3.27
N CYS A 158 1.87 -11.99 3.57
CA CYS A 158 2.76 -10.85 3.74
C CYS A 158 2.42 -10.09 5.02
N GLY A 159 3.40 -9.57 5.76
CA GLY A 159 3.12 -8.77 6.95
C GLY A 159 4.30 -7.93 7.41
N GLY A 160 4.04 -6.63 7.64
CA GLY A 160 4.94 -5.78 8.42
C GLY A 160 4.70 -6.03 9.90
N LEU A 161 5.60 -6.79 10.53
CA LEU A 161 5.56 -7.13 11.95
C LEU A 161 6.50 -6.23 12.76
N VAL A 162 6.32 -6.22 14.08
CA VAL A 162 7.27 -5.57 14.98
C VAL A 162 8.44 -6.52 15.23
N ALA A 163 9.66 -5.99 15.24
CA ALA A 163 10.84 -6.78 15.58
C ALA A 163 10.82 -7.16 17.08
N PRO A 164 11.35 -8.34 17.48
CA PRO A 164 11.28 -8.82 18.86
C PRO A 164 11.81 -7.81 19.90
N GLU A 165 12.91 -7.13 19.60
CA GLU A 165 13.52 -6.11 20.46
C GLU A 165 12.68 -4.84 20.61
N SER A 166 11.70 -4.64 19.72
CA SER A 166 10.77 -3.52 19.71
C SER A 166 9.36 -3.92 20.12
N ASP A 167 9.14 -5.17 20.53
CA ASP A 167 7.81 -5.68 20.87
C ASP A 167 7.48 -5.48 22.35
N ASP A 168 7.10 -4.25 22.68
CA ASP A 168 6.94 -3.74 24.06
C ASP A 168 5.49 -3.38 24.42
N ASN A 169 4.51 -3.80 23.62
CA ASN A 169 3.11 -3.46 23.83
C ASN A 169 2.21 -4.69 23.64
N PRO A 170 1.06 -4.76 24.35
CA PRO A 170 0.20 -5.94 24.34
C PRO A 170 -0.49 -6.20 23.00
N TRP A 171 -0.53 -5.21 22.11
CA TRP A 171 -1.14 -5.35 20.79
C TRP A 171 -0.20 -5.98 19.75
N ARG A 172 1.08 -6.14 20.10
CA ARG A 172 2.12 -6.78 19.26
C ARG A 172 2.21 -6.13 17.87
N TYR A 173 1.95 -4.82 17.80
CA TYR A 173 1.92 -4.05 16.56
C TYR A 173 2.28 -2.58 16.80
N LYS A 174 3.04 -2.01 15.86
CA LYS A 174 3.38 -0.59 15.83
C LYS A 174 3.03 0.00 14.48
N ILE A 175 2.49 1.21 14.47
CA ILE A 175 2.07 1.89 13.25
C ILE A 175 3.30 2.44 12.52
N SER A 176 3.75 1.72 11.49
CA SER A 176 4.91 2.09 10.65
C SER A 176 4.54 2.87 9.38
N TRP A 177 3.25 2.93 9.03
CA TRP A 177 2.70 3.55 7.83
C TRP A 177 1.44 4.36 8.17
N ASN A 178 0.70 4.87 7.18
CA ASN A 178 -0.44 5.75 7.43
C ASN A 178 -1.52 5.05 8.31
N PRO A 179 -1.84 5.57 9.51
CA PRO A 179 -2.80 4.94 10.42
C PRO A 179 -4.21 4.82 9.84
N ARG A 180 -4.63 5.78 9.00
CA ARG A 180 -5.94 5.74 8.34
C ARG A 180 -6.07 4.50 7.44
N ASN A 181 -4.97 4.08 6.81
CA ASN A 181 -4.99 2.88 5.99
C ASN A 181 -5.01 1.58 6.81
N VAL A 182 -4.55 1.60 8.07
CA VAL A 182 -4.76 0.48 9.00
C VAL A 182 -6.25 0.35 9.32
N VAL A 183 -6.93 1.48 9.57
CA VAL A 183 -8.40 1.50 9.81
C VAL A 183 -9.18 0.97 8.61
N PHE A 184 -8.75 1.31 7.40
CA PHE A 184 -9.38 0.82 6.18
C PHE A 184 -8.97 -0.58 5.75
N ALA A 185 -7.93 -1.16 6.37
CA ALA A 185 -7.50 -2.50 6.07
C ALA A 185 -8.65 -3.47 6.41
N GLY A 186 -9.20 -4.11 5.38
CA GLY A 186 -10.27 -5.09 5.54
C GLY A 186 -11.70 -4.53 5.58
N LYS A 187 -11.92 -3.21 5.55
CA LYS A 187 -13.28 -2.62 5.64
C LYS A 187 -14.22 -3.10 4.53
N ALA A 188 -13.69 -3.47 3.36
CA ALA A 188 -14.43 -4.04 2.24
C ALA A 188 -14.73 -5.55 2.39
N GLY A 189 -14.34 -6.18 3.50
CA GLY A 189 -14.30 -7.63 3.64
C GLY A 189 -13.23 -8.26 2.76
N ALA A 190 -13.41 -9.53 2.44
CA ALA A 190 -12.54 -10.24 1.52
C ALA A 190 -13.26 -11.33 0.72
N THR A 191 -12.80 -11.55 -0.51
CA THR A 191 -13.26 -12.61 -1.41
C THR A 191 -12.06 -13.41 -1.91
N PHE A 192 -12.12 -14.73 -1.78
CA PHE A 192 -11.05 -15.65 -2.18
C PHE A 192 -11.61 -17.04 -2.51
N ARG A 193 -10.74 -17.96 -2.95
CA ARG A 193 -11.12 -19.36 -3.21
C ARG A 193 -10.35 -20.28 -2.29
N GLU A 194 -11.04 -21.25 -1.70
CA GLU A 194 -10.43 -22.28 -0.87
C GLU A 194 -11.12 -23.62 -1.09
N ASN A 195 -10.33 -24.64 -1.40
CA ASN A 195 -10.79 -26.02 -1.68
C ASN A 195 -11.95 -26.07 -2.70
N GLY A 196 -11.82 -25.32 -3.80
CA GLY A 196 -12.79 -25.25 -4.89
C GLY A 196 -14.00 -24.34 -4.62
N ALA A 197 -14.18 -23.84 -3.40
CA ALA A 197 -15.31 -23.00 -3.03
C ALA A 197 -14.92 -21.51 -2.96
N MET A 198 -15.80 -20.64 -3.46
CA MET A 198 -15.69 -19.20 -3.22
C MET A 198 -16.01 -18.91 -1.74
N ARG A 199 -15.15 -18.12 -1.10
CA ARG A 199 -15.31 -17.66 0.27
C ARG A 199 -15.45 -16.14 0.26
N MET A 200 -16.48 -15.63 0.92
CA MET A 200 -16.69 -14.21 1.19
C MET A 200 -16.70 -14.04 2.70
N VAL A 201 -15.88 -13.13 3.21
CA VAL A 201 -15.75 -12.85 4.63
C VAL A 201 -16.06 -11.38 4.87
N GLU A 202 -17.08 -11.10 5.67
CA GLU A 202 -17.45 -9.74 6.02
C GLU A 202 -16.44 -9.11 6.99
N TYR A 203 -16.38 -7.78 7.03
CA TYR A 203 -15.44 -7.04 7.87
C TYR A 203 -15.47 -7.46 9.37
N LYS A 204 -16.67 -7.73 9.90
CA LYS A 204 -16.89 -8.17 11.31
C LYS A 204 -16.28 -9.54 11.65
N GLU A 205 -16.04 -10.37 10.63
CA GLU A 205 -15.52 -11.74 10.74
C GLU A 205 -14.10 -11.88 10.19
N LEU A 206 -13.56 -10.80 9.62
CA LEU A 206 -12.29 -10.82 8.91
C LEU A 206 -11.10 -11.09 9.84
N PHE A 207 -11.12 -10.47 11.02
CA PHE A 207 -10.05 -10.56 12.00
C PHE A 207 -10.31 -11.70 12.98
N ASP A 208 -9.88 -12.90 12.59
CA ASP A 208 -9.95 -14.10 13.41
C ASP A 208 -8.55 -14.46 13.93
N ALA A 209 -8.36 -14.38 15.24
CA ALA A 209 -7.09 -14.70 15.89
C ALA A 209 -6.74 -16.21 15.83
N ASN A 210 -7.72 -17.07 15.56
CA ASN A 210 -7.50 -18.53 15.46
C ASN A 210 -7.09 -18.96 14.05
N ARG A 211 -7.22 -18.07 13.07
CA ARG A 211 -6.81 -18.33 11.70
C ARG A 211 -5.31 -18.16 11.56
N VAL A 212 -4.56 -19.20 11.90
CA VAL A 212 -3.10 -19.12 12.06
C VAL A 212 -2.32 -19.90 11.02
N VAL A 213 -1.07 -19.48 10.84
CA VAL A 213 0.01 -20.24 10.19
C VAL A 213 1.18 -20.32 11.16
N ASN A 214 1.83 -21.49 11.24
CA ASN A 214 3.03 -21.67 12.04
C ASN A 214 4.26 -21.39 11.18
N LEU A 215 5.05 -20.39 11.56
CA LEU A 215 6.31 -20.07 10.89
C LEU A 215 7.48 -20.54 11.76
N PRO A 216 8.49 -21.21 11.17
CA PRO A 216 9.74 -21.49 11.87
C PRO A 216 10.31 -20.20 12.49
N GLU A 217 10.81 -20.30 13.73
CA GLU A 217 11.42 -19.22 14.53
C GLU A 217 10.47 -18.13 15.05
N LEU A 218 9.36 -17.85 14.37
CA LEU A 218 8.38 -16.83 14.77
C LEU A 218 7.17 -17.39 15.53
N GLY A 219 6.88 -18.69 15.36
CA GLY A 219 5.71 -19.35 15.94
C GLY A 219 4.42 -19.04 15.17
N TYR A 220 3.29 -19.00 15.88
CA TYR A 220 1.99 -18.77 15.27
C TYR A 220 1.76 -17.30 14.94
N LEU A 221 1.45 -17.04 13.67
CA LEU A 221 0.91 -15.77 13.22
C LEU A 221 -0.53 -15.98 12.75
N ALA A 222 -1.41 -15.06 13.14
CA ALA A 222 -2.73 -14.98 12.55
C ALA A 222 -2.64 -14.36 11.14
N TRP A 223 -3.53 -14.77 10.26
CA TRP A 223 -3.68 -14.17 8.94
C TRP A 223 -5.13 -13.83 8.66
N TYR A 224 -5.33 -12.75 7.91
CA TYR A 224 -6.63 -12.41 7.33
C TYR A 224 -6.49 -12.17 5.82
N PRO A 225 -7.49 -12.56 5.02
CA PRO A 225 -7.46 -12.42 3.57
C PRO A 225 -7.52 -10.95 3.15
N ASN A 226 -6.81 -10.61 2.08
CA ASN A 226 -6.70 -9.26 1.54
C ASN A 226 -7.75 -9.03 0.45
N ARG A 227 -8.75 -8.18 0.74
CA ARG A 227 -9.71 -7.64 -0.25
C ARG A 227 -10.21 -8.75 -1.21
N ASP A 228 -10.26 -8.47 -2.51
CA ASP A 228 -10.48 -9.47 -3.54
C ASP A 228 -9.14 -10.08 -3.99
N SER A 229 -8.91 -11.35 -3.66
CA SER A 229 -7.78 -12.11 -4.16
C SER A 229 -8.02 -12.63 -5.59
N LEU A 230 -9.27 -12.79 -6.02
CA LEU A 230 -9.59 -13.51 -7.27
C LEU A 230 -9.21 -12.74 -8.53
N SER A 231 -9.21 -11.41 -8.48
CA SER A 231 -8.70 -10.55 -9.55
C SER A 231 -7.29 -10.89 -10.03
N TYR A 232 -6.44 -11.49 -9.16
CA TYR A 232 -5.08 -11.89 -9.49
C TYR A 232 -4.97 -13.28 -10.14
N THR A 233 -6.04 -14.08 -10.17
CA THR A 233 -5.99 -15.43 -10.73
C THR A 233 -5.65 -15.43 -12.21
N SER A 234 -6.22 -14.53 -13.00
CA SER A 234 -5.91 -14.39 -14.43
C SER A 234 -4.49 -13.87 -14.65
N ILE A 235 -4.09 -12.84 -13.88
CA ILE A 235 -2.75 -12.24 -13.93
C ILE A 235 -1.67 -13.30 -13.68
N TYR A 236 -1.90 -14.18 -12.71
CA TYR A 236 -0.97 -15.25 -12.38
C TYR A 236 -1.14 -16.50 -13.21
N GLY A 237 -2.16 -16.64 -14.05
CA GLY A 237 -2.47 -17.87 -14.78
C GLY A 237 -2.88 -19.04 -13.86
N LEU A 238 -3.68 -18.75 -12.84
CA LEU A 238 -4.15 -19.66 -11.79
C LEU A 238 -5.69 -19.68 -11.69
N THR A 239 -6.39 -19.51 -12.81
CA THR A 239 -7.87 -19.52 -12.87
C THR A 239 -8.47 -20.84 -12.40
N ASP A 240 -7.74 -21.94 -12.57
CA ASP A 240 -8.18 -23.31 -12.26
C ASP A 240 -7.71 -23.80 -10.89
N ALA A 241 -6.90 -23.02 -10.17
CA ALA A 241 -6.44 -23.40 -8.84
C ALA A 241 -7.64 -23.52 -7.88
N GLU A 242 -7.71 -24.62 -7.13
CA GLU A 242 -8.76 -24.88 -6.16
C GLU A 242 -8.66 -23.92 -4.97
N THR A 243 -7.45 -23.50 -4.62
CA THR A 243 -7.21 -22.50 -3.58
C THR A 243 -6.42 -21.33 -4.14
N PHE A 244 -6.92 -20.12 -3.95
CA PHE A 244 -6.22 -18.89 -4.26
C PHE A 244 -6.57 -17.83 -3.22
N VAL A 245 -5.58 -17.45 -2.40
CA VAL A 245 -5.75 -16.42 -1.38
C VAL A 245 -4.46 -15.62 -1.18
N ARG A 246 -4.60 -14.29 -1.15
CA ARG A 246 -3.57 -13.35 -0.68
C ARG A 246 -3.99 -12.86 0.70
N THR A 247 -3.05 -12.73 1.63
CA THR A 247 -3.36 -12.48 3.04
C THR A 247 -2.36 -11.55 3.69
N THR A 248 -2.79 -10.93 4.78
CA THR A 248 -1.92 -10.17 5.68
C THR A 248 -1.64 -10.98 6.95
N LEU A 249 -0.37 -11.05 7.35
CA LEU A 249 0.09 -11.66 8.59
C LEU A 249 0.16 -10.64 9.73
N ARG A 250 -0.26 -11.07 10.92
CA ARG A 250 -0.13 -10.35 12.19
C ARG A 250 0.07 -11.34 13.34
N PHE A 251 0.54 -10.85 14.48
CA PHE A 251 0.43 -11.60 15.72
C PHE A 251 -1.06 -11.79 16.10
N PRO A 252 -1.47 -12.92 16.70
CA PRO A 252 -2.87 -13.19 17.05
C PRO A 252 -3.53 -12.09 17.90
N GLU A 253 -2.77 -11.46 18.80
CA GLU A 253 -3.18 -10.35 19.66
C GLU A 253 -3.69 -9.15 18.85
N PHE A 254 -3.10 -8.91 17.67
CA PHE A 254 -3.58 -7.87 16.78
C PHE A 254 -4.99 -8.15 16.30
N CYS A 255 -5.24 -9.36 15.77
CA CYS A 255 -6.53 -9.74 15.23
C CYS A 255 -7.59 -9.79 16.33
N PHE A 256 -7.22 -10.30 17.52
CA PHE A 256 -8.07 -10.27 18.70
C PHE A 256 -8.48 -8.84 19.08
N GLY A 257 -7.50 -7.94 19.24
CA GLY A 257 -7.77 -6.55 19.62
C GLY A 257 -8.58 -5.80 18.56
N TRP A 258 -8.24 -5.98 17.29
CA TRP A 258 -8.91 -5.30 16.19
C TRP A 258 -10.36 -5.76 16.02
N LYS A 259 -10.63 -7.05 16.21
CA LYS A 259 -12.00 -7.57 16.26
C LYS A 259 -12.84 -6.83 17.30
N HIS A 260 -12.32 -6.61 18.51
CA HIS A 260 -13.04 -5.87 19.55
C HIS A 260 -13.25 -4.39 19.19
N ILE A 261 -12.28 -3.75 18.52
CA ILE A 261 -12.45 -2.38 18.01
C ILE A 261 -13.63 -2.32 17.00
N ILE A 262 -13.75 -3.32 16.12
CA ILE A 262 -14.87 -3.43 15.17
C ILE A 262 -16.19 -3.70 15.89
N ASP A 263 -16.21 -4.65 16.82
CA ASP A 263 -17.40 -5.04 17.57
C ASP A 263 -17.93 -3.85 18.39
N LEU A 264 -17.03 -3.02 18.95
CA LEU A 264 -17.33 -1.77 19.63
C LEU A 264 -17.66 -0.60 18.67
N LYS A 265 -17.71 -0.81 17.36
CA LYS A 265 -18.01 0.23 16.34
C LYS A 265 -17.04 1.41 16.28
N LEU A 266 -15.82 1.26 16.81
CA LEU A 266 -14.82 2.34 16.85
C LEU A 266 -14.20 2.67 15.48
N THR A 267 -14.43 1.82 14.47
CA THR A 267 -14.06 2.09 13.07
C THR A 267 -15.23 2.59 12.20
N ASP A 268 -16.40 2.82 12.80
CA ASP A 268 -17.55 3.40 12.10
C ASP A 268 -17.30 4.90 11.87
N GLU A 269 -17.47 5.34 10.62
CA GLU A 269 -17.28 6.74 10.22
C GLU A 269 -18.61 7.50 10.13
N THR A 270 -19.75 6.82 10.34
CA THR A 270 -21.09 7.42 10.28
C THR A 270 -21.32 8.42 11.42
N PRO A 271 -20.99 8.10 12.69
CA PRO A 271 -21.15 9.04 13.78
C PRO A 271 -20.02 10.08 13.74
N ALA A 272 -20.38 11.35 13.55
CA ALA A 272 -19.46 12.45 13.80
C ALA A 272 -19.43 12.80 15.29
N TYR A 273 -18.23 12.91 15.86
CA TYR A 273 -18.01 13.35 17.23
C TYR A 273 -17.31 14.72 17.20
N ASN A 274 -17.87 15.71 17.88
CA ASN A 274 -17.10 16.91 18.21
C ASN A 274 -16.24 16.58 19.43
N THR A 275 -14.96 16.32 19.21
CA THR A 275 -14.01 15.89 20.25
C THR A 275 -13.18 17.05 20.81
N ALA A 276 -13.44 18.30 20.41
CA ALA A 276 -12.68 19.46 20.89
C ALA A 276 -12.85 19.64 22.40
N GLY A 277 -11.74 19.59 23.14
CA GLY A 277 -11.74 19.70 24.60
C GLY A 277 -12.24 18.46 25.35
N MET A 278 -12.58 17.37 24.65
CA MET A 278 -13.10 16.15 25.24
C MET A 278 -11.96 15.23 25.70
N SER A 279 -12.06 14.68 26.92
CA SER A 279 -11.18 13.60 27.38
C SER A 279 -11.50 12.28 26.68
N LEU A 280 -10.55 11.34 26.66
CA LEU A 280 -10.79 9.99 26.13
C LEU A 280 -11.96 9.30 26.86
N ARG A 281 -12.08 9.50 28.17
CA ARG A 281 -13.18 8.94 28.97
C ARG A 281 -14.54 9.46 28.51
N GLU A 282 -14.67 10.76 28.27
CA GLU A 282 -15.90 11.36 27.78
C GLU A 282 -16.23 10.89 26.37
N PHE A 283 -15.22 10.76 25.51
CA PHE A 283 -15.38 10.20 24.17
C PHE A 283 -15.94 8.77 24.22
N PHE A 284 -15.30 7.88 24.98
CA PHE A 284 -15.76 6.48 25.09
C PHE A 284 -17.16 6.38 25.70
N ARG A 285 -17.47 7.18 26.73
CA ARG A 285 -18.83 7.23 27.30
C ARG A 285 -19.86 7.63 26.24
N LEU A 286 -19.61 8.73 25.53
CA LEU A 286 -20.51 9.22 24.48
C LEU A 286 -20.67 8.20 23.34
N HIS A 287 -19.56 7.59 22.91
CA HIS A 287 -19.57 6.56 21.87
C HIS A 287 -20.40 5.34 22.29
N PHE A 288 -20.19 4.84 23.51
CA PHE A 288 -20.94 3.70 24.03
C PHE A 288 -22.42 3.99 24.21
N GLU A 289 -22.79 5.17 24.71
CA GLU A 289 -24.19 5.62 24.78
C GLU A 289 -24.85 5.67 23.39
N LYS A 290 -24.16 6.23 22.38
CA LYS A 290 -24.70 6.32 21.01
C LYS A 290 -24.89 4.97 20.33
N HIS A 291 -24.05 4.00 20.65
CA HIS A 291 -24.11 2.66 20.03
C HIS A 291 -24.88 1.64 20.87
N GLY A 292 -25.51 2.06 21.97
CA GLY A 292 -26.32 1.18 22.82
C GLY A 292 -25.49 0.17 23.63
N PHE A 293 -24.21 0.47 23.85
CA PHE A 293 -23.36 -0.25 24.81
C PHE A 293 -23.61 0.33 26.21
N SER A 294 -24.84 0.20 26.70
CA SER A 294 -25.19 0.54 28.08
C SER A 294 -25.18 -0.76 28.89
N ASP A 295 -24.29 -0.78 29.89
CA ASP A 295 -23.89 -1.89 30.80
C ASP A 295 -22.67 -2.70 30.34
#